data_AF-A0A9D7PTQ2-F1
#
_entry.id   AF-A0A9D7PTQ2-F1
#
_cell.length_a   1.000
_cell.length_b   1.000
_cell.length_c   1.000
_cell.angle_alpha   90.00
_cell.angle_beta   90.00
_cell.angle_gamma   90.00
#
_symmetry.space_group_name_H-M   'P 1'
#
loop_
_entity.id
_entity.type
_entity.pdbx_description
1 polymer ?
#
loop_
_entity_poly.entity_id
_entity_poly.type
_entity_poly.pdbx_seq_one_letter_code
_entity_poly.pdbx_strand_id
1 'polypeptide(L)'
;MKEDDKNPMNIRLNYSKTLARPSLREYSESIVFDNELRADVFGNANLKLVKVNNYDVRMETYFPGGDFVSLSLFYKDFKNHIELIDLNGGFSWSNSDFSTVKGIEIDGRKKLGKNIEFTTNISLISSKSTVIGYALMLDVPTKVQTWVPIDTFERVMYGQAPYVINTMVAYNYEKLG
;
A
#
# COMPACT_ATOMS: atom_id res chain seq x y z
N MET A 1 15.97 14.10 -45.67
CA MET A 1 15.61 12.97 -44.80
C MET A 1 15.41 13.54 -43.41
N LYS A 2 14.18 13.53 -42.87
CA LYS A 2 13.92 13.96 -41.49
C LYS A 2 14.23 12.75 -40.62
N GLU A 3 15.32 12.82 -39.89
CA GLU A 3 15.68 11.82 -38.87
C GLU A 3 14.57 11.84 -37.82
N ASP A 4 13.92 10.69 -37.66
CA ASP A 4 12.79 10.48 -36.75
C ASP A 4 13.37 10.48 -35.33
N ASP A 5 13.44 11.67 -34.73
CA ASP A 5 14.00 12.01 -33.40
C ASP A 5 13.12 11.41 -32.27
N LYS A 6 12.86 10.10 -32.34
CA LYS A 6 12.06 9.36 -31.39
C LYS A 6 12.92 9.08 -30.16
N ASN A 7 12.65 9.84 -29.09
CA ASN A 7 13.19 9.52 -27.77
C ASN A 7 12.92 8.04 -27.47
N PRO A 8 13.95 7.23 -27.16
CA PRO A 8 13.78 5.81 -26.95
C PRO A 8 12.86 5.56 -25.76
N MET A 9 11.83 4.73 -25.97
CA MET A 9 10.92 4.30 -24.93
C MET A 9 11.40 2.98 -24.34
N ASN A 10 11.58 2.94 -23.03
CA ASN A 10 11.95 1.74 -22.30
C ASN A 10 10.69 1.09 -21.70
N ILE A 11 10.56 -0.22 -21.89
CA ILE A 11 9.49 -1.03 -21.29
C ILE A 11 10.14 -2.04 -20.36
N ARG A 12 9.66 -2.13 -19.13
CA ARG A 12 10.13 -3.07 -18.10
C ARG A 12 8.96 -3.91 -17.60
N LEU A 13 9.18 -5.22 -17.53
CA LEU A 13 8.28 -6.18 -16.91
C LEU A 13 8.97 -6.75 -15.68
N ASN A 14 8.27 -6.81 -14.55
CA ASN A 14 8.77 -7.39 -13.31
C ASN A 14 7.78 -8.41 -12.75
N TYR A 15 8.35 -9.52 -12.26
CA TYR A 15 7.67 -10.44 -11.37
C TYR A 15 8.57 -10.72 -10.18
N SER A 16 8.02 -10.61 -8.97
CA SER A 16 8.76 -10.94 -7.75
C SER A 16 7.87 -11.55 -6.69
N LYS A 17 8.47 -12.33 -5.79
CA LYS A 17 7.82 -12.86 -4.59
C LYS A 17 8.49 -12.29 -3.36
N THR A 18 7.69 -11.82 -2.42
CA THR A 18 8.17 -11.24 -1.16
C THR A 18 7.44 -11.85 0.02
N LEU A 19 8.05 -11.76 1.20
CA LEU A 19 7.47 -12.20 2.46
C LEU A 19 7.45 -11.02 3.42
N ALA A 20 6.32 -10.75 4.07
CA ALA A 20 6.24 -9.78 5.15
C ALA A 20 6.03 -10.50 6.48
N ARG A 21 6.85 -10.13 7.47
CA ARG A 21 6.71 -10.63 8.85
C ARG A 21 5.78 -9.69 9.63
N PRO A 22 4.92 -10.23 10.52
CA PRO A 22 4.21 -9.39 11.47
C PRO A 22 5.17 -8.47 12.21
N SER A 23 4.76 -7.23 12.43
CA SER A 23 5.53 -6.31 13.28
C SER A 23 5.53 -6.80 14.73
N LEU A 24 6.49 -6.32 15.54
CA LEU A 24 6.52 -6.70 16.97
C LEU A 24 5.22 -6.30 17.68
N ARG A 25 4.65 -5.15 17.32
CA ARG A 25 3.38 -4.66 17.88
C ARG A 25 2.22 -5.58 17.50
N GLU A 26 2.17 -6.01 16.24
CA GLU A 26 1.15 -6.96 15.76
C GLU A 26 1.29 -8.33 16.41
N TYR A 27 2.51 -8.83 16.59
CA TYR A 27 2.77 -10.20 17.06
C TYR A 27 2.76 -10.35 18.58
N SER A 28 3.01 -9.27 19.33
CA SER A 28 3.06 -9.32 20.79
C SER A 28 1.69 -9.64 21.40
N GLU A 29 1.63 -10.27 22.57
CA GLU A 29 0.39 -10.41 23.35
C GLU A 29 0.10 -9.17 24.23
N SER A 30 0.61 -8.01 23.82
CA SER A 30 0.42 -6.75 24.53
C SER A 30 -0.80 -6.00 24.03
N ILE A 31 -1.39 -5.20 24.91
CA ILE A 31 -2.49 -4.28 24.61
C ILE A 31 -1.90 -2.89 24.51
N VAL A 32 -2.16 -2.19 23.41
CA VAL A 32 -1.71 -0.82 23.19
C VAL A 32 -2.91 0.04 22.86
N PHE A 33 -3.10 1.12 23.60
CA PHE A 33 -4.12 2.11 23.25
C PHE A 33 -3.67 2.87 21.99
N ASP A 34 -4.49 2.80 20.93
CA ASP A 34 -4.25 3.51 19.68
C ASP A 34 -5.04 4.83 19.69
N ASN A 35 -4.32 5.94 19.56
CA ASN A 35 -4.93 7.27 19.65
C ASN A 35 -5.77 7.63 18.43
N GLU A 36 -5.48 7.07 17.25
CA GLU A 36 -6.24 7.34 16.04
C GLU A 36 -7.56 6.57 16.07
N LEU A 37 -7.52 5.31 16.50
CA LEU A 37 -8.70 4.45 16.67
C LEU A 37 -9.51 4.80 17.93
N ARG A 38 -8.89 5.50 18.89
CA ARG A 38 -9.42 5.78 20.23
C ARG A 38 -9.89 4.52 20.96
N ALA A 39 -9.15 3.43 20.78
CA ALA A 39 -9.48 2.12 21.28
C ALA A 39 -8.23 1.30 21.59
N ASP A 40 -8.39 0.26 22.41
CA ASP A 40 -7.35 -0.72 22.65
C ASP A 40 -7.12 -1.60 21.43
N VAL A 41 -5.85 -1.78 21.06
CA VAL A 41 -5.41 -2.70 20.02
C VAL A 41 -4.67 -3.86 20.69
N PHE A 42 -5.24 -5.05 20.54
CA PHE A 42 -4.70 -6.30 21.03
C PHE A 42 -3.80 -6.93 19.95
N GLY A 43 -2.55 -7.21 20.27
CA GLY A 43 -1.71 -8.01 19.38
C GLY A 43 -2.14 -9.47 19.30
N ASN A 44 -1.57 -10.22 18.36
CA ASN A 44 -1.94 -11.60 18.05
C ASN A 44 -0.69 -12.46 17.72
N ALA A 45 -0.27 -13.30 18.66
CA ALA A 45 0.86 -14.21 18.49
C ALA A 45 0.62 -15.36 17.49
N ASN A 46 -0.62 -15.52 17.00
CA ASN A 46 -0.97 -16.54 16.01
C ASN A 46 -0.84 -16.04 14.56
N LEU A 47 -0.37 -14.82 14.34
CA LEU A 47 -0.19 -14.28 13.00
C LEU A 47 0.84 -15.08 12.19
N LYS A 48 0.48 -15.34 10.94
CA LYS A 48 1.31 -15.98 9.94
C LYS A 48 2.03 -14.93 9.10
N LEU A 49 3.16 -15.35 8.53
CA LEU A 49 3.87 -14.58 7.50
C LEU A 49 2.97 -14.35 6.28
N VAL A 50 2.98 -13.11 5.79
CA VAL A 50 2.32 -12.73 4.54
C VAL A 50 3.20 -13.15 3.37
N LYS A 51 2.60 -13.77 2.35
CA LYS A 51 3.27 -14.00 1.06
C LYS A 51 2.67 -13.06 0.03
N VAL A 52 3.51 -12.37 -0.73
CA VAL A 52 3.05 -11.41 -1.74
C VAL A 52 3.70 -11.74 -3.07
N ASN A 53 2.89 -11.93 -4.11
CA ASN A 53 3.35 -11.92 -5.48
C ASN A 53 3.15 -10.52 -6.05
N ASN A 54 4.18 -9.96 -6.68
CA ASN A 54 4.15 -8.63 -7.29
C ASN A 54 4.33 -8.77 -8.81
N TYR A 55 3.49 -8.06 -9.55
CA TYR A 55 3.50 -7.99 -11.00
C TYR A 55 3.48 -6.52 -11.40
N ASP A 56 4.50 -6.08 -12.14
CA ASP A 56 4.65 -4.67 -12.49
C ASP A 56 5.03 -4.52 -13.96
N VAL A 57 4.42 -3.54 -14.62
CA VAL A 57 4.76 -3.10 -15.98
C VAL A 57 5.04 -1.62 -15.93
N ARG A 58 6.20 -1.20 -16.44
CA ARG A 58 6.58 0.21 -16.49
C ARG A 58 7.02 0.60 -17.89
N MET A 59 6.51 1.73 -18.36
CA MET A 59 6.93 2.40 -19.58
C MET A 59 7.54 3.74 -19.18
N GLU A 60 8.74 4.04 -19.65
CA GLU A 60 9.44 5.28 -19.33
C GLU A 60 10.19 5.83 -20.54
N THR A 61 10.17 7.15 -20.69
CA THR A 61 10.88 7.86 -21.75
C THR A 61 11.65 9.02 -21.12
N TYR A 62 12.89 9.17 -21.55
CA TYR A 62 13.78 10.24 -21.13
C TYR A 62 13.96 11.24 -22.26
N PHE A 63 14.05 12.51 -21.92
CA PHE A 63 14.24 13.60 -22.86
C PHE A 63 15.56 14.34 -22.57
N PRO A 64 16.09 15.09 -23.55
CA PRO A 64 17.25 15.95 -23.32
C PRO A 64 17.05 16.87 -22.12
N GLY A 65 18.14 17.14 -21.37
CA GLY A 65 18.09 17.99 -20.18
C GLY A 65 17.73 17.28 -18.87
N GLY A 66 17.51 15.95 -18.90
CA GLY A 66 17.24 15.12 -17.71
C GLY A 66 15.77 15.05 -17.32
N ASP A 67 14.88 15.48 -18.21
CA ASP A 67 13.44 15.33 -18.09
C ASP A 67 13.03 13.88 -18.35
N PHE A 68 11.96 13.43 -17.70
CA PHE A 68 11.40 12.11 -17.95
C PHE A 68 9.91 12.06 -17.66
N VAL A 69 9.26 11.07 -18.23
CA VAL A 69 7.91 10.66 -17.85
C VAL A 69 7.84 9.15 -17.81
N SER A 70 7.07 8.62 -16.88
CA SER A 70 6.80 7.20 -16.80
C SER A 70 5.37 6.90 -16.38
N LEU A 71 4.87 5.78 -16.88
CA LEU A 71 3.60 5.19 -16.51
C LEU A 71 3.86 3.76 -16.04
N SER A 72 3.38 3.42 -14.85
CA SER A 72 3.49 2.08 -14.27
C SER A 72 2.11 1.52 -13.98
N LEU A 73 1.93 0.22 -14.23
CA LEU A 73 0.79 -0.56 -13.79
C LEU A 73 1.32 -1.62 -12.82
N PHE A 74 0.64 -1.80 -11.70
CA PHE A 74 1.02 -2.81 -10.73
C PHE A 74 -0.19 -3.64 -10.28
N TYR A 75 0.06 -4.90 -9.98
CA TYR A 75 -0.88 -5.83 -9.38
C TYR A 75 -0.15 -6.69 -8.35
N LYS A 76 -0.76 -6.85 -7.18
CA LYS A 76 -0.23 -7.63 -6.06
C LYS A 76 -1.33 -8.52 -5.51
N ASP A 77 -1.02 -9.79 -5.30
CA ASP A 77 -1.84 -10.70 -4.53
C ASP A 77 -1.12 -11.14 -3.26
N PHE A 78 -1.89 -11.21 -2.18
CA PHE A 78 -1.43 -11.47 -0.84
C PHE A 78 -2.11 -12.74 -0.33
N LYS A 79 -1.30 -13.65 0.21
CA LYS A 79 -1.76 -14.79 1.01
C LYS A 79 -1.46 -14.51 2.48
N ASN A 80 -2.45 -14.74 3.34
CA ASN A 80 -2.38 -14.44 4.77
C ASN A 80 -2.13 -12.94 5.04
N HIS A 81 -2.77 -12.03 4.32
CA HIS A 81 -2.60 -10.58 4.54
C HIS A 81 -3.02 -10.20 5.96
N ILE A 82 -2.22 -9.43 6.69
CA ILE A 82 -2.55 -9.03 8.07
C ILE A 82 -3.48 -7.81 8.01
N GLU A 83 -4.66 -7.92 8.60
CA GLU A 83 -5.70 -6.89 8.63
C GLU A 83 -6.09 -6.56 10.06
N LEU A 84 -6.47 -5.29 10.30
CA LEU A 84 -7.02 -4.86 11.58
C LEU A 84 -8.51 -5.18 11.64
N ILE A 85 -8.92 -6.06 12.55
CA ILE A 85 -10.30 -6.48 12.75
C ILE A 85 -10.91 -5.82 13.98
N ASP A 86 -12.20 -5.50 13.89
CA ASP A 86 -12.99 -5.01 15.01
C ASP A 86 -13.48 -6.21 15.84
N LEU A 87 -13.28 -6.13 17.16
CA LEU A 87 -13.75 -7.09 18.13
C LEU A 87 -14.95 -6.56 18.93
N ASN A 88 -15.67 -5.50 18.55
CA ASN A 88 -16.79 -4.97 19.35
C ASN A 88 -16.41 -4.65 20.82
N GLY A 89 -15.22 -4.07 21.01
CA GLY A 89 -14.62 -3.81 22.32
C GLY A 89 -13.15 -3.36 22.24
N GLY A 90 -12.60 -3.37 21.03
CA GLY A 90 -11.28 -2.92 20.65
C GLY A 90 -10.94 -3.56 19.29
N PHE A 91 -9.68 -3.50 18.89
CA PHE A 91 -9.24 -4.05 17.61
C PHE A 91 -8.14 -5.10 17.80
N SER A 92 -8.02 -6.03 16.87
CA SER A 92 -6.88 -6.95 16.85
C SER A 92 -6.41 -7.20 15.42
N TRP A 93 -5.32 -7.92 15.27
CA TRP A 93 -4.74 -8.27 13.98
C TRP A 93 -5.14 -9.69 13.61
N SER A 94 -5.52 -9.91 12.36
CA SER A 94 -5.84 -11.24 11.84
C SER A 94 -5.36 -11.42 10.41
N ASN A 95 -5.00 -12.65 10.04
CA ASN A 95 -4.67 -12.95 8.65
C ASN A 95 -5.96 -13.14 7.82
N SER A 96 -6.19 -12.25 6.87
CA SER A 96 -7.05 -12.45 5.72
C SER A 96 -6.45 -13.50 4.77
N ASP A 97 -7.28 -14.44 4.33
CA ASP A 97 -6.83 -15.55 3.50
C ASP A 97 -6.30 -15.08 2.14
N PHE A 98 -6.99 -14.12 1.53
CA PHE A 98 -6.67 -13.56 0.22
C PHE A 98 -6.98 -12.08 0.16
N SER A 99 -6.11 -11.36 -0.53
CA SER A 99 -6.12 -9.91 -0.58
C SER A 99 -5.41 -9.46 -1.86
N THR A 100 -5.88 -8.40 -2.48
CA THR A 100 -5.34 -7.90 -3.76
C THR A 100 -5.20 -6.39 -3.75
N VAL A 101 -4.14 -5.88 -4.35
CA VAL A 101 -3.91 -4.44 -4.58
C VAL A 101 -3.52 -4.27 -6.03
N LYS A 102 -4.12 -3.29 -6.71
CA LYS A 102 -3.74 -2.91 -8.06
C LYS A 102 -3.76 -1.40 -8.22
N GLY A 103 -3.00 -0.89 -9.15
CA GLY A 103 -2.96 0.54 -9.38
C GLY A 103 -2.18 0.96 -10.60
N ILE A 104 -2.20 2.28 -10.77
CA ILE A 104 -1.51 3.00 -11.84
C ILE A 104 -0.68 4.09 -11.18
N GLU A 105 0.56 4.24 -11.62
CA GLU A 105 1.46 5.30 -11.15
C GLU A 105 2.01 6.11 -12.32
N ILE A 106 2.03 7.43 -12.17
CA ILE A 106 2.59 8.36 -13.13
C ILE A 106 3.69 9.14 -12.41
N ASP A 107 4.91 9.09 -12.93
CA ASP A 107 6.01 9.93 -12.48
C ASP A 107 6.46 10.84 -13.61
N GLY A 108 6.86 12.05 -13.26
CA GLY A 108 7.42 12.96 -14.25
C GLY A 108 8.31 14.01 -13.62
N ARG A 109 9.30 14.42 -14.42
CA ARG A 109 10.14 15.58 -14.14
C ARG A 109 10.27 16.39 -15.41
N LYS A 110 10.05 17.70 -15.29
CA LYS A 110 10.11 18.65 -16.38
C LYS A 110 10.80 19.95 -15.96
N LYS A 111 11.86 20.31 -16.67
CA LYS A 111 12.41 21.67 -16.63
C LYS A 111 11.53 22.61 -17.45
N LEU A 112 11.15 23.73 -16.84
CA LEU A 112 10.32 24.78 -17.42
C LEU A 112 11.20 26.04 -17.56
N GLY A 113 11.73 26.26 -18.76
CA GLY A 113 12.75 27.29 -18.98
C GLY A 113 14.09 26.90 -18.33
N LYS A 114 14.89 27.89 -17.94
CA LYS A 114 16.24 27.66 -17.39
C LYS A 114 16.26 27.40 -15.88
N ASN A 115 15.32 28.01 -15.16
CA ASN A 115 15.42 28.13 -13.71
C ASN A 115 14.38 27.29 -12.97
N ILE A 116 13.29 26.86 -13.61
CA ILE A 116 12.22 26.13 -12.94
C ILE A 116 12.29 24.65 -13.27
N GLU A 117 12.11 23.83 -12.26
CA GLU A 117 11.95 22.39 -12.39
C GLU A 117 10.67 21.96 -11.66
N PHE A 118 9.87 21.14 -12.33
CA PHE A 118 8.65 20.55 -11.81
C PHE A 118 8.81 19.03 -11.75
N THR A 119 8.53 18.43 -10.59
CA THR A 119 8.56 16.98 -10.39
C THR A 119 7.25 16.55 -9.77
N THR A 120 6.69 15.43 -10.23
CA THR A 120 5.45 14.88 -9.68
C THR A 120 5.45 13.35 -9.67
N ASN A 121 4.79 12.77 -8.68
CA ASN A 121 4.39 11.37 -8.60
C ASN A 121 2.90 11.33 -8.26
N ILE A 122 2.14 10.53 -8.99
CA ILE A 122 0.69 10.34 -8.80
C ILE A 122 0.41 8.84 -8.83
N SER A 123 -0.21 8.31 -7.78
CA SER A 123 -0.65 6.92 -7.72
C SER A 123 -2.15 6.83 -7.49
N LEU A 124 -2.82 5.97 -8.25
CA LEU A 124 -4.23 5.59 -8.07
C LEU A 124 -4.28 4.11 -7.70
N ILE A 125 -4.91 3.78 -6.58
CA ILE A 125 -4.78 2.47 -5.93
C ILE A 125 -6.15 1.93 -5.54
N SER A 126 -6.42 0.69 -5.92
CA SER A 126 -7.60 -0.06 -5.53
C SER A 126 -7.17 -1.36 -4.87
N SER A 127 -7.70 -1.65 -3.69
CA SER A 127 -7.51 -2.94 -3.03
C SER A 127 -8.82 -3.58 -2.62
N LYS A 128 -8.68 -4.85 -2.27
CA LYS A 128 -9.74 -5.69 -1.77
C LYS A 128 -9.14 -6.74 -0.83
N SER A 129 -9.72 -6.86 0.35
CA SER A 129 -9.39 -7.88 1.34
C SER A 129 -10.65 -8.59 1.82
N THR A 130 -10.58 -9.92 1.95
CA THR A 130 -11.64 -10.73 2.56
C THR A 130 -11.35 -10.89 4.05
N VAL A 131 -12.21 -10.32 4.90
CA VAL A 131 -12.01 -10.24 6.34
C VAL A 131 -13.10 -11.01 7.06
N ILE A 132 -12.73 -11.67 8.17
CA ILE A 132 -13.66 -12.38 9.05
C ILE A 132 -14.01 -11.44 10.22
N GLY A 133 -15.31 -11.18 10.42
CA GLY A 133 -15.83 -10.44 11.56
C GLY A 133 -16.00 -11.34 12.79
N TYR A 134 -15.76 -10.80 13.98
CA TYR A 134 -15.84 -11.54 15.25
C TYR A 134 -16.84 -10.91 16.22
N ALA A 135 -17.47 -11.73 17.05
CA ALA A 135 -18.29 -11.29 18.16
C ALA A 135 -17.82 -11.92 19.47
N LEU A 136 -17.99 -11.18 20.57
CA LEU A 136 -17.75 -11.69 21.91
C LEU A 136 -18.93 -12.55 22.32
N MET A 137 -18.69 -13.84 22.55
CA MET A 137 -19.67 -14.73 23.16
C MET A 137 -19.26 -15.05 24.58
N LEU A 138 -20.23 -14.99 25.50
CA LEU A 138 -20.07 -15.43 26.88
C LEU A 138 -20.68 -16.81 27.03
N ASP A 139 -19.86 -17.79 27.36
CA ASP A 139 -20.34 -19.10 27.80
C ASP A 139 -20.88 -18.97 29.24
N VAL A 140 -22.21 -19.00 29.40
CA VAL A 140 -22.90 -18.67 30.66
C VAL A 140 -22.52 -19.61 31.82
N PRO A 141 -22.45 -20.95 31.62
CA PRO A 141 -21.94 -21.87 32.64
C PRO A 141 -20.50 -21.63 33.09
N THR A 142 -19.57 -21.42 32.16
CA THR A 142 -18.13 -21.35 32.48
C THR A 142 -17.64 -19.91 32.72
N LYS A 143 -18.46 -18.91 32.36
CA LYS A 143 -18.15 -17.48 32.31
C LYS A 143 -16.92 -17.15 31.44
N VAL A 144 -16.58 -18.03 30.50
CA VAL A 144 -15.49 -17.80 29.55
C VAL A 144 -16.00 -16.93 28.41
N GLN A 145 -15.26 -15.87 28.10
CA GLN A 145 -15.49 -15.03 26.94
C GLN A 145 -14.64 -15.51 25.77
N THR A 146 -15.25 -15.72 24.61
CA THR A 146 -14.55 -16.16 23.40
C THR A 146 -14.93 -15.30 22.21
N TRP A 147 -13.93 -14.98 21.38
CA TRP A 147 -14.13 -14.36 20.08
C TRP A 147 -14.49 -15.44 19.07
N VAL A 148 -15.72 -15.40 18.56
CA VAL A 148 -16.17 -16.34 17.53
C VAL A 148 -16.34 -15.63 16.19
N PRO A 149 -15.99 -16.28 15.07
CA PRO A 149 -16.25 -15.73 13.75
C PRO A 149 -17.76 -15.75 13.48
N ILE A 150 -18.30 -14.62 13.01
CA ILE A 150 -19.74 -14.46 12.76
C ILE A 150 -20.08 -14.14 11.30
N ASP A 151 -19.14 -13.56 10.57
CA ASP A 151 -19.36 -13.18 9.16
C ASP A 151 -18.03 -13.13 8.39
N THR A 152 -18.11 -13.21 7.06
CA THR A 152 -16.98 -12.97 6.16
C THR A 152 -17.40 -11.98 5.08
N PHE A 153 -16.71 -10.85 5.02
CA PHE A 153 -17.04 -9.76 4.12
C PHE A 153 -15.81 -9.20 3.42
N GLU A 154 -16.02 -8.42 2.37
CA GLU A 154 -14.95 -7.82 1.58
C GLU A 154 -14.90 -6.32 1.82
N ARG A 155 -13.68 -5.78 1.98
CA ARG A 155 -13.46 -4.34 2.15
C ARG A 155 -12.16 -3.88 1.52
N VAL A 156 -11.95 -2.57 1.45
CA VAL A 156 -10.63 -1.99 1.17
C VAL A 156 -9.67 -2.32 2.31
N MET A 157 -8.39 -2.49 1.98
CA MET A 157 -7.36 -2.78 2.98
C MET A 157 -7.26 -1.68 4.02
N TYR A 158 -7.08 -2.06 5.29
CA TYR A 158 -6.88 -1.11 6.38
C TYR A 158 -5.66 -0.21 6.10
N GLY A 159 -5.83 1.10 6.30
CA GLY A 159 -4.77 2.10 6.14
C GLY A 159 -4.39 2.44 4.69
N GLN A 160 -5.03 1.86 3.68
CA GLN A 160 -4.69 2.15 2.28
C GLN A 160 -5.32 3.46 1.79
N ALA A 161 -4.49 4.39 1.32
CA ALA A 161 -4.96 5.57 0.58
C ALA A 161 -5.40 5.18 -0.86
N PRO A 162 -6.56 5.67 -1.35
CA PRO A 162 -7.04 5.36 -2.71
C PRO A 162 -6.26 6.12 -3.80
N TYR A 163 -5.61 7.23 -3.43
CA TYR A 163 -4.73 7.98 -4.30
C TYR A 163 -3.65 8.68 -3.48
N VAL A 164 -2.50 8.93 -4.10
CA VAL A 164 -1.38 9.70 -3.54
C VAL A 164 -0.90 10.66 -4.62
N ILE A 165 -0.67 11.92 -4.25
CA ILE A 165 -0.11 12.95 -5.13
C ILE A 165 1.03 13.61 -4.38
N ASN A 166 2.22 13.62 -4.98
CA ASN A 166 3.38 14.35 -4.49
C ASN A 166 3.93 15.20 -5.63
N THR A 167 4.09 16.50 -5.39
CA THR A 167 4.56 17.46 -6.40
C THR A 167 5.56 18.43 -5.78
N MET A 168 6.62 18.75 -6.53
CA MET A 168 7.67 19.69 -6.14
C MET A 168 7.95 20.67 -7.27
N VAL A 169 8.11 21.95 -6.92
CA VAL A 169 8.62 22.99 -7.81
C VAL A 169 9.92 23.53 -7.23
N ALA A 170 11.00 23.46 -8.00
CA ALA A 170 12.30 24.01 -7.64
C ALA A 170 12.63 25.20 -8.55
N TYR A 171 13.21 26.25 -7.97
CA TYR A 171 13.71 27.42 -8.69
C TYR A 171 15.22 27.60 -8.43
N ASN A 172 16.01 27.57 -9.50
CA ASN A 172 17.45 27.78 -9.47
C ASN A 172 17.77 29.21 -9.90
N TYR A 173 18.18 30.04 -8.96
CA TYR A 173 18.66 31.39 -9.25
C TYR A 173 20.12 31.33 -9.72
N GLU A 174 20.38 31.67 -10.99
CA GLU A 174 21.74 31.92 -11.47
C GLU A 174 22.19 33.28 -10.94
N LYS A 175 23.18 33.31 -10.05
CA LYS A 175 23.80 34.56 -9.62
C LYS A 175 24.62 35.11 -10.79
N LEU A 176 24.30 36.32 -11.24
CA LEU A 176 25.12 37.07 -12.21
C LEU A 176 26.55 37.18 -11.65
N GLY A 177 27.47 36.47 -12.28
CA GLY A 177 28.91 36.62 -12.14
C GLY A 177 29.50 36.87 -13.51
#